data_AF-A0A3E0W892-F1
#
_entry.id   AF-A0A3E0W892-F1
#
_cell.length_a   1.000
_cell.length_b   1.000
_cell.length_c   1.000
_cell.angle_alpha   90.00
_cell.angle_beta   90.00
_cell.angle_gamma   90.00
#
_symmetry.space_group_name_H-M   'P 1'
#
loop_
_entity.id
_entity.type
_entity.pdbx_description
1 polymer ?
#
loop_
_entity_poly.entity_id
_entity_poly.type
_entity_poly.pdbx_seq_one_letter_code
_entity_poly.pdbx_strand_id
1 'polypeptide(L)'
;MPVTTYTEHFQTTVLAEGVETERDLVKAQALGATLGQGWFFGRPDPVPHGMPVQPGFARPSREPALTTPFLVAAAEQPTTQSDKPLLIEMSKFLEACALECDETTLVFSTFQENANFNARMLGRYRVLADRASLVAAYLQEGVEQKVGLADIPKLRIVTFAEDDDLAAEWSVIVLSSRYCAMLCAREVIDQPIPGRRFEFILTHDRGLVTRAAITLANRL
;
A
#
# COMPACT_ATOMS: atom_id res chain seq x y z
N MET A 1 -10.83 -6.89 10.61
CA MET A 1 -11.44 -5.65 10.05
C MET A 1 -12.91 -5.94 9.78
N PRO A 2 -13.85 -5.03 10.13
CA PRO A 2 -15.27 -5.21 9.79
C PRO A 2 -15.49 -5.28 8.28
N VAL A 3 -16.48 -6.06 7.83
CA VAL A 3 -16.81 -6.24 6.41
C VAL A 3 -17.19 -4.91 5.74
N THR A 4 -17.90 -4.03 6.44
CA THR A 4 -18.23 -2.66 6.01
C THR A 4 -17.01 -1.79 5.71
N THR A 5 -15.99 -1.85 6.57
CA THR A 5 -14.76 -1.07 6.37
C THR A 5 -14.01 -1.56 5.12
N TYR A 6 -14.13 -2.84 4.78
CA TYR A 6 -13.51 -3.40 3.58
C TYR A 6 -14.22 -2.94 2.30
N THR A 7 -15.56 -2.86 2.30
CA THR A 7 -16.32 -2.33 1.16
C THR A 7 -16.04 -0.85 0.91
N GLU A 8 -15.92 -0.05 1.97
CA GLU A 8 -15.63 1.38 1.87
C GLU A 8 -14.27 1.66 1.24
N HIS A 9 -13.26 0.81 1.50
CA HIS A 9 -11.90 1.02 1.01
C HIS A 9 -11.63 0.44 -0.38
N PHE A 10 -12.28 -0.66 -0.73
CA PHE A 10 -11.88 -1.46 -1.91
C PHE A 10 -12.96 -1.55 -3.00
N GLN A 11 -14.03 -0.75 -2.92
CA GLN A 11 -15.16 -0.77 -3.88
C GLN A 11 -15.67 -2.19 -4.18
N THR A 12 -15.79 -3.01 -3.14
CA THR A 12 -16.24 -4.39 -3.27
C THR A 12 -17.73 -4.54 -2.95
N THR A 13 -18.34 -5.58 -3.50
CA THR A 13 -19.74 -5.96 -3.22
C THR A 13 -19.76 -7.09 -2.21
N VAL A 14 -20.66 -7.02 -1.21
CA VAL A 14 -20.81 -8.04 -0.17
C VAL A 14 -22.11 -8.80 -0.37
N LEU A 15 -21.99 -10.13 -0.47
CA LEU A 15 -23.10 -11.08 -0.54
C LEU A 15 -23.25 -11.79 0.81
N ALA A 16 -24.46 -11.76 1.37
CA ALA A 16 -24.81 -12.57 2.54
C ALA A 16 -25.55 -13.85 2.12
N GLU A 17 -25.01 -15.02 2.49
CA GLU A 17 -25.65 -16.33 2.26
C GLU A 17 -26.40 -16.82 3.51
N GLY A 18 -27.41 -17.67 3.32
CA GLY A 18 -28.18 -18.26 4.42
C GLY A 18 -29.22 -17.31 5.03
N VAL A 19 -29.70 -16.31 4.27
CA VAL A 19 -30.77 -15.42 4.73
C VAL A 19 -32.11 -16.16 4.67
N GLU A 20 -32.63 -16.56 5.82
CA GLU A 20 -33.87 -17.33 5.92
C GLU A 20 -35.03 -16.50 6.50
N THR A 21 -34.73 -15.46 7.28
CA THR A 21 -35.71 -14.62 7.92
C THR A 21 -35.47 -13.13 7.67
N GLU A 22 -36.51 -12.31 7.88
CA GLU A 22 -36.39 -10.84 7.84
C GLU A 22 -35.37 -10.32 8.87
N ARG A 23 -35.22 -11.02 10.00
CA ARG A 23 -34.20 -10.69 11.00
C ARG A 23 -32.78 -10.92 10.48
N ASP A 24 -32.57 -11.94 9.65
CA ASP A 24 -31.28 -12.21 9.02
C ASP A 24 -30.98 -11.19 7.93
N LEU A 25 -32.01 -10.75 7.17
CA LEU A 25 -31.90 -9.66 6.22
C LEU A 25 -31.41 -8.37 6.89
N VAL A 26 -32.06 -7.95 7.99
CA VAL A 26 -31.69 -6.74 8.72
C VAL A 26 -30.27 -6.83 9.27
N LYS A 27 -29.86 -7.99 9.80
CA LYS A 27 -28.47 -8.22 10.24
C LYS A 27 -27.48 -8.13 9.08
N ALA A 28 -27.78 -8.75 7.95
CA ALA A 28 -26.92 -8.75 6.77
C ALA A 28 -26.70 -7.32 6.25
N GLN A 29 -27.78 -6.53 6.15
CA GLN A 29 -27.71 -5.13 5.75
C GLN A 29 -26.91 -4.27 6.73
N ALA A 30 -27.12 -4.46 8.05
CA ALA A 30 -26.37 -3.75 9.08
C ALA A 30 -24.86 -4.06 9.04
N LEU A 31 -24.47 -5.22 8.51
CA LEU A 31 -23.07 -5.64 8.33
C LEU A 31 -22.50 -5.30 6.95
N GLY A 32 -23.23 -4.54 6.13
CA GLY A 32 -22.75 -4.02 4.85
C GLY A 32 -23.04 -4.90 3.62
N ALA A 33 -23.88 -5.93 3.75
CA ALA A 33 -24.28 -6.73 2.59
C ALA A 33 -25.23 -5.93 1.68
N THR A 34 -24.89 -5.87 0.40
CA THR A 34 -25.72 -5.26 -0.65
C THR A 34 -26.39 -6.31 -1.54
N LEU A 35 -25.93 -7.56 -1.48
CA LEU A 35 -26.56 -8.74 -2.09
C LEU A 35 -26.91 -9.77 -1.01
N GLY A 36 -27.91 -10.61 -1.29
CA GLY A 36 -28.33 -11.68 -0.37
C GLY A 36 -28.81 -12.94 -1.09
N GLN A 37 -28.56 -14.11 -0.49
CA GLN A 37 -29.06 -15.41 -0.92
C GLN A 37 -29.56 -16.20 0.29
N GLY A 38 -30.67 -16.92 0.11
CA GLY A 38 -31.25 -17.81 1.11
C GLY A 38 -32.75 -17.99 0.89
N TRP A 39 -33.37 -18.87 1.67
CA TRP A 39 -34.79 -19.23 1.48
C TRP A 39 -35.75 -18.06 1.66
N PHE A 40 -35.32 -16.99 2.34
CA PHE A 40 -36.07 -15.74 2.41
C PHE A 40 -36.30 -15.13 1.02
N PHE A 41 -35.33 -15.26 0.11
CA PHE A 41 -35.40 -14.74 -1.26
C PHE A 41 -35.91 -15.76 -2.27
N GLY A 42 -35.75 -17.05 -1.99
CA GLY A 42 -36.21 -18.13 -2.84
C GLY A 42 -35.52 -19.45 -2.51
N ARG A 43 -36.18 -20.57 -2.82
CA ARG A 43 -35.54 -21.89 -2.74
C ARG A 43 -34.77 -22.16 -4.03
N PRO A 44 -33.72 -22.99 -3.99
CA PRO A 44 -33.05 -23.44 -5.21
C PRO A 44 -34.05 -24.10 -6.15
N ASP A 45 -34.18 -23.58 -7.36
CA ASP A 45 -34.93 -24.20 -8.45
C ASP A 45 -33.98 -24.93 -9.41
N PRO A 46 -34.47 -25.91 -10.18
CA PRO A 46 -33.68 -26.54 -11.24
C PRO A 46 -33.14 -25.49 -12.20
N VAL A 47 -31.83 -25.53 -12.46
CA VAL A 47 -31.18 -24.59 -13.36
C VAL A 47 -31.76 -24.74 -14.77
N PRO A 48 -32.32 -23.67 -15.39
CA PRO A 48 -32.80 -23.74 -16.76
C PRO A 48 -31.67 -24.20 -17.70
N HIS A 49 -31.92 -25.27 -18.47
CA HIS A 49 -30.94 -25.76 -19.44
C HIS A 49 -30.68 -24.70 -20.52
N GLY A 50 -29.40 -24.42 -20.80
CA GLY A 50 -28.98 -23.57 -21.92
C GLY A 50 -28.80 -22.08 -21.62
N MET A 51 -28.87 -21.65 -20.36
CA MET A 51 -28.41 -20.29 -20.01
C MET A 51 -26.88 -20.25 -20.02
N PRO A 52 -26.24 -19.45 -20.90
CA PRO A 52 -24.82 -19.18 -20.73
C PRO A 52 -24.65 -18.41 -19.41
N VAL A 53 -24.10 -19.08 -18.39
CA VAL A 53 -23.67 -18.43 -17.16
C VAL A 53 -22.44 -17.61 -17.52
N GLN A 54 -22.64 -16.37 -17.96
CA GLN A 54 -21.58 -15.39 -17.85
C GLN A 54 -21.58 -14.94 -16.39
N PRO A 55 -20.49 -15.14 -15.62
CA PRO A 55 -20.40 -14.52 -14.31
C PRO A 55 -20.64 -13.02 -14.50
N GLY A 56 -21.67 -12.47 -13.84
CA GLY A 56 -21.94 -11.03 -13.82
C GLY A 56 -20.83 -10.22 -13.15
N PHE A 57 -19.81 -10.91 -12.65
CA PHE A 57 -18.55 -10.35 -12.20
C PHE A 57 -17.56 -10.50 -13.34
N ALA A 58 -17.10 -9.38 -13.90
CA ALA A 58 -15.86 -9.39 -14.65
C ALA A 58 -14.80 -9.99 -13.72
N ARG A 59 -14.15 -11.08 -14.15
CA ARG A 59 -12.90 -11.49 -13.53
C ARG A 59 -12.05 -10.22 -13.55
N PRO A 60 -11.59 -9.68 -12.41
CA PRO A 60 -10.77 -8.49 -12.43
C PRO A 60 -9.66 -8.78 -13.43
N SER A 61 -9.62 -7.97 -14.49
CA SER A 61 -8.54 -8.03 -15.46
C SER A 61 -7.30 -7.99 -14.58
N ARG A 62 -6.41 -8.97 -14.76
CA ARG A 62 -5.06 -8.84 -14.24
C ARG A 62 -4.41 -7.78 -15.12
N GLU A 63 -4.84 -6.53 -14.96
CA GLU A 63 -4.02 -5.39 -15.30
C GLU A 63 -2.66 -5.70 -14.68
N PRO A 64 -1.54 -5.44 -15.39
CA PRO A 64 -0.23 -5.58 -14.77
C PRO A 64 -0.32 -4.84 -13.44
N ALA A 65 -0.23 -5.60 -12.33
CA ALA A 65 -0.44 -5.02 -11.01
C ALA A 65 0.56 -3.89 -10.93
N LEU A 66 0.09 -2.64 -10.81
CA LEU A 66 0.98 -1.48 -10.65
C LEU A 66 1.97 -1.87 -9.55
N THR A 67 3.23 -2.03 -9.96
CA THR A 67 4.24 -2.84 -9.25
C THR A 67 4.82 -2.08 -8.07
N THR A 68 4.58 -0.77 -8.03
CA THR A 68 5.22 0.17 -7.13
C THR A 68 4.25 1.19 -6.55
N PRO A 69 4.59 1.81 -5.41
CA PRO A 69 3.79 2.87 -4.81
C PRO A 69 3.55 4.07 -5.73
N PHE A 70 4.56 4.51 -6.48
CA PHE A 70 4.42 5.69 -7.34
C PHE A 70 3.46 5.43 -8.50
N LEU A 71 3.55 4.27 -9.14
CA LEU A 71 2.63 3.91 -10.24
C LEU A 71 1.19 3.83 -9.76
N VAL A 72 0.94 3.25 -8.57
CA VAL A 72 -0.38 3.24 -7.94
C VAL A 72 -0.90 4.66 -7.70
N ALA A 73 -0.06 5.55 -7.16
CA ALA A 73 -0.46 6.92 -6.86
C ALA A 73 -0.70 7.76 -8.12
N ALA A 74 0.19 7.67 -9.12
CA ALA A 74 0.13 8.45 -10.34
C ALA A 74 -1.06 8.08 -11.24
N ALA A 75 -1.62 6.88 -11.08
CA ALA A 75 -2.85 6.48 -11.76
C ALA A 75 -4.10 7.24 -11.25
N GLU A 76 -4.06 7.78 -10.02
CA GLU A 76 -5.22 8.39 -9.37
C GLU A 76 -5.05 9.89 -9.07
N GLN A 77 -3.81 10.36 -8.93
CA GLN A 77 -3.51 11.74 -8.55
C GLN A 77 -2.44 12.37 -9.45
N PRO A 78 -2.56 13.68 -9.77
CA PRO A 78 -1.54 14.37 -10.54
C PRO A 78 -0.23 14.48 -9.75
N THR A 79 0.90 14.34 -10.45
CA THR A 79 2.22 14.49 -9.85
C THR A 79 2.61 15.97 -9.75
N THR A 80 3.39 16.31 -8.72
CA THR A 80 4.01 17.64 -8.57
C THR A 80 5.51 17.52 -8.81
N GLN A 81 6.14 18.54 -9.39
CA GLN A 81 7.60 18.55 -9.58
C GLN A 81 8.31 19.32 -8.47
N SER A 82 9.42 18.77 -7.98
CA SER A 82 10.31 19.45 -7.03
C SER A 82 11.77 18.98 -7.14
N ASP A 83 12.60 19.44 -6.22
CA ASP A 83 13.99 19.04 -6.07
C ASP A 83 14.17 18.00 -4.95
N LYS A 84 15.36 17.36 -4.93
CA LYS A 84 15.72 16.36 -3.91
C LYS A 84 15.66 16.93 -2.48
N PRO A 85 16.15 18.14 -2.18
CA PRO A 85 16.08 18.72 -0.83
C PRO A 85 14.68 18.77 -0.23
N LEU A 86 13.66 19.20 -0.97
CA LEU A 86 12.29 19.24 -0.45
C LEU A 86 11.79 17.84 -0.08
N LEU A 87 12.04 16.86 -0.95
CA LEU A 87 11.63 15.47 -0.70
C LEU A 87 12.32 14.87 0.53
N ILE A 88 13.56 15.27 0.81
CA ILE A 88 14.28 14.85 2.02
C ILE A 88 13.56 15.39 3.26
N GLU A 89 13.17 16.66 3.26
CA GLU A 89 12.45 17.26 4.39
C GLU A 89 11.06 16.67 4.58
N MET A 90 10.32 16.43 3.49
CA MET A 90 9.02 15.74 3.55
C MET A 90 9.14 14.32 4.09
N SER A 91 10.14 13.56 3.65
CA SER A 91 10.38 12.20 4.16
C SER A 91 10.70 12.21 5.66
N LYS A 92 11.57 13.13 6.11
CA LYS A 92 11.88 13.29 7.53
C LYS A 92 10.64 13.66 8.34
N PHE A 93 9.76 14.49 7.79
CA PHE A 93 8.51 14.86 8.44
C PHE A 93 7.60 13.63 8.63
N LEU A 94 7.43 12.80 7.60
CA LEU A 94 6.67 11.54 7.70
C LEU A 94 7.29 10.57 8.71
N GLU A 95 8.63 10.41 8.69
CA GLU A 95 9.36 9.59 9.67
C GLU A 95 9.17 10.12 11.10
N ALA A 96 9.14 11.44 11.30
CA ALA A 96 8.86 12.05 12.59
C ALA A 96 7.42 11.77 13.07
N CYS A 97 6.43 11.90 12.18
CA CYS A 97 5.04 11.51 12.48
C CYS A 97 4.92 10.03 12.85
N ALA A 98 5.67 9.15 12.18
CA ALA A 98 5.70 7.73 12.50
C ALA A 98 6.24 7.46 13.91
N LEU A 99 7.22 8.24 14.39
CA LEU A 99 7.77 8.13 15.74
C LEU A 99 6.79 8.56 16.84
N GLU A 100 5.81 9.42 16.51
CA GLU A 100 4.76 9.84 17.43
C GLU A 100 3.57 8.88 17.47
N CYS A 101 3.50 7.93 16.55
CA CYS A 101 2.44 6.92 16.50
C CYS A 101 2.68 5.76 17.48
N ASP A 102 1.70 4.86 17.57
CA ASP A 102 1.68 3.72 18.49
C ASP A 102 2.22 2.42 17.86
N GLU A 103 2.14 1.33 18.62
CA GLU A 103 2.58 -0.01 18.21
C GLU A 103 1.80 -0.60 17.03
N THR A 104 0.77 0.07 16.49
CA THR A 104 0.08 -0.34 15.25
C THR A 104 0.75 0.17 13.98
N THR A 105 1.79 0.99 14.13
CA THR A 105 2.47 1.66 13.01
C THR A 105 3.24 0.66 12.14
N LEU A 106 3.03 0.76 10.84
CA LEU A 106 3.82 0.14 9.79
C LEU A 106 4.55 1.26 9.02
N VAL A 107 5.84 1.06 8.76
CA VAL A 107 6.62 1.97 7.92
C VAL A 107 7.24 1.17 6.79
N PHE A 108 7.00 1.59 5.55
CA PHE A 108 7.64 1.01 4.37
C PHE A 108 8.40 2.10 3.62
N SER A 109 9.66 1.83 3.30
CA SER A 109 10.49 2.82 2.62
C SER A 109 11.33 2.21 1.51
N THR A 110 11.34 2.87 0.35
CA THR A 110 12.22 2.55 -0.78
C THR A 110 13.24 3.68 -0.95
N PHE A 111 14.41 3.34 -1.46
CA PHE A 111 15.50 4.28 -1.62
C PHE A 111 15.95 4.30 -3.08
N GLN A 112 15.84 5.45 -3.72
CA GLN A 112 16.23 5.64 -5.13
C GLN A 112 17.72 5.33 -5.38
N GLU A 113 18.58 5.49 -4.37
CA GLU A 113 19.99 5.11 -4.49
C GLU A 113 20.44 4.45 -3.19
N ASN A 114 21.11 3.32 -3.34
CA ASN A 114 21.67 2.52 -2.26
C ASN A 114 22.58 3.32 -1.31
N ALA A 115 23.28 4.33 -1.83
CA ALA A 115 24.13 5.23 -1.03
C ALA A 115 23.35 6.03 0.03
N ASN A 116 22.03 6.19 -0.15
CA ASN A 116 21.18 6.90 0.81
C ASN A 116 20.90 6.06 2.07
N PHE A 117 21.05 4.74 2.01
CA PHE A 117 20.94 3.86 3.17
C PHE A 117 22.31 3.63 3.82
N ASN A 118 22.71 4.57 4.67
CA ASN A 118 23.97 4.53 5.41
C ASN A 118 23.75 4.24 6.91
N ALA A 119 24.82 4.16 7.70
CA ALA A 119 24.74 3.89 9.14
C ALA A 119 23.83 4.86 9.92
N ARG A 120 23.74 6.14 9.48
CA ARG A 120 22.83 7.12 10.07
C ARG A 120 21.37 6.81 9.75
N MET A 121 21.08 6.35 8.53
CA MET A 121 19.74 5.90 8.14
C MET A 121 19.36 4.64 8.91
N LEU A 122 20.27 3.66 9.00
CA LEU A 122 20.05 2.45 9.80
C LEU A 122 19.74 2.78 11.27
N GLY A 123 20.49 3.70 11.87
CA GLY A 123 20.22 4.17 13.23
C GLY A 123 18.81 4.76 13.39
N ARG A 124 18.33 5.51 12.39
CA ARG A 124 16.97 6.06 12.40
C ARG A 124 15.91 4.96 12.26
N TYR A 125 16.12 4.00 11.38
CA TYR A 125 15.18 2.90 11.14
C TYR A 125 15.12 1.95 12.33
N ARG A 126 16.20 1.82 13.08
CA ARG A 126 16.21 1.14 14.39
C ARG A 126 15.30 1.85 15.39
N VAL A 127 15.38 3.17 15.51
CA VAL A 127 14.50 3.94 16.41
C VAL A 127 13.03 3.82 15.99
N LEU A 128 12.75 3.80 14.68
CA LEU A 128 11.40 3.51 14.17
C LEU A 128 10.94 2.11 14.54
N ALA A 129 11.78 1.09 14.36
CA ALA A 129 11.46 -0.30 14.66
C ALA A 129 11.19 -0.55 16.15
N ASP A 130 11.83 0.21 17.04
CA ASP A 130 11.55 0.13 18.49
C ASP A 130 10.12 0.57 18.85
N ARG A 131 9.50 1.46 18.04
CA ARG A 131 8.15 2.00 18.30
C ARG A 131 7.05 1.38 17.43
N ALA A 132 7.38 1.08 16.18
CA ALA A 132 6.46 0.53 15.22
C ALA A 132 6.18 -0.96 15.48
N SER A 133 5.14 -1.49 14.81
CA SER A 133 4.89 -2.92 14.68
C SER A 133 5.88 -3.56 13.71
N LEU A 134 6.12 -2.87 12.59
CA LEU A 134 6.96 -3.32 11.49
C LEU A 134 7.55 -2.10 10.78
N VAL A 135 8.82 -2.18 10.47
CA VAL A 135 9.52 -1.28 9.55
C VAL A 135 10.14 -2.15 8.47
N ALA A 136 9.88 -1.84 7.20
CA ALA A 136 10.57 -2.48 6.09
C ALA A 136 11.29 -1.45 5.22
N ALA A 137 12.57 -1.71 4.98
CA ALA A 137 13.40 -0.95 4.05
C ALA A 137 13.67 -1.83 2.83
N TYR A 138 13.29 -1.34 1.66
CA TYR A 138 13.48 -1.99 0.38
C TYR A 138 14.73 -1.40 -0.26
N LEU A 139 15.74 -2.24 -0.48
CA LEU A 139 17.04 -1.88 -1.01
C LEU A 139 17.31 -2.69 -2.27
N GLN A 140 18.15 -2.19 -3.18
CA GLN A 140 18.64 -3.02 -4.26
C GLN A 140 19.62 -4.07 -3.71
N GLU A 141 19.75 -5.22 -4.37
CA GLU A 141 20.72 -6.26 -3.99
C GLU A 141 22.18 -5.73 -3.90
N GLY A 142 22.96 -6.26 -2.95
CA GLY A 142 24.37 -5.93 -2.75
C GLY A 142 24.65 -4.78 -1.77
N VAL A 143 23.60 -4.20 -1.16
CA VAL A 143 23.71 -3.11 -0.18
C VAL A 143 23.79 -3.64 1.24
N GLU A 144 23.07 -4.72 1.50
CA GLU A 144 23.03 -5.44 2.77
C GLU A 144 24.42 -5.90 3.23
N GLN A 145 25.36 -6.08 2.30
CA GLN A 145 26.73 -6.48 2.59
C GLN A 145 27.63 -5.32 3.05
N LYS A 146 27.26 -4.06 2.74
CA LYS A 146 28.05 -2.86 3.07
C LYS A 146 27.67 -2.25 4.42
N VAL A 147 26.41 -2.41 4.81
CA VAL A 147 25.89 -1.95 6.07
C VAL A 147 25.83 -3.18 6.95
N GLY A 148 26.66 -3.30 7.99
CA GLY A 148 26.65 -4.46 8.88
C GLY A 148 25.29 -4.65 9.57
N LEU A 149 24.35 -5.27 8.87
CA LEU A 149 22.98 -5.47 9.29
C LEU A 149 22.96 -6.53 10.38
N ALA A 150 23.00 -6.08 11.63
CA ALA A 150 22.58 -6.91 12.74
C ALA A 150 21.08 -7.21 12.58
N ASP A 151 20.63 -8.38 13.03
CA ASP A 151 19.20 -8.70 13.10
C ASP A 151 18.52 -7.73 14.08
N ILE A 152 17.84 -6.71 13.54
CA ILE A 152 17.12 -5.70 14.30
C ILE A 152 15.67 -6.15 14.35
N PRO A 153 15.12 -6.46 15.55
CA PRO A 153 13.73 -6.87 15.68
C PRO A 153 12.79 -5.86 15.02
N LYS A 154 11.76 -6.36 14.32
CA LYS A 154 10.75 -5.56 13.59
C LYS A 154 11.27 -4.71 12.43
N LEU A 155 12.58 -4.67 12.19
CA LEU A 155 13.14 -4.13 10.94
C LEU A 155 13.32 -5.28 9.95
N ARG A 156 12.72 -5.14 8.77
CA ARG A 156 12.91 -6.02 7.63
C ARG A 156 13.70 -5.29 6.56
N ILE A 157 14.76 -5.91 6.09
CA ILE A 157 15.45 -5.47 4.89
C ILE A 157 15.00 -6.41 3.78
N VAL A 158 14.39 -5.84 2.74
CA VAL A 158 13.96 -6.57 1.55
C VAL A 158 14.83 -6.11 0.40
N THR A 159 15.36 -7.07 -0.36
CA THR A 159 16.18 -6.76 -1.54
C THR A 159 15.37 -6.91 -2.83
N PHE A 160 15.67 -6.09 -3.83
CA PHE A 160 15.13 -6.18 -5.19
C PHE A 160 16.22 -6.08 -6.25
N ALA A 161 15.95 -6.61 -7.45
CA ALA A 161 16.88 -6.63 -8.56
C ALA A 161 17.08 -5.24 -9.18
N GLU A 162 18.20 -5.02 -9.87
CA GLU A 162 18.53 -3.73 -10.49
C GLU A 162 17.52 -3.26 -11.56
N ASP A 163 16.86 -4.21 -12.23
CA ASP A 163 15.85 -3.97 -13.26
C ASP A 163 14.43 -3.79 -12.70
N ASP A 164 14.26 -3.82 -11.37
CA ASP A 164 12.97 -3.58 -10.74
C ASP A 164 12.56 -2.11 -10.84
N ASP A 165 11.28 -1.84 -11.13
CA ASP A 165 10.72 -0.49 -11.18
C ASP A 165 10.96 0.30 -9.87
N LEU A 166 11.10 -0.38 -8.72
CA LEU A 166 11.47 0.25 -7.44
C LEU A 166 12.83 0.97 -7.46
N ALA A 167 13.74 0.58 -8.34
CA ALA A 167 15.05 1.22 -8.45
C ALA A 167 14.95 2.70 -8.85
N ALA A 168 13.90 3.08 -9.58
CA ALA A 168 13.65 4.46 -9.98
C ALA A 168 12.92 5.29 -8.91
N GLU A 169 12.49 4.66 -7.81
CA GLU A 169 11.51 5.24 -6.89
C GLU A 169 12.04 5.46 -5.48
N TRP A 170 11.57 6.55 -4.90
CA TRP A 170 11.70 6.86 -3.48
C TRP A 170 10.32 6.99 -2.87
N SER A 171 10.01 6.07 -1.96
CA SER A 171 8.75 6.08 -1.22
C SER A 171 8.99 6.02 0.29
N VAL A 172 8.15 6.71 1.05
CA VAL A 172 8.00 6.57 2.50
C VAL A 172 6.51 6.48 2.79
N ILE A 173 6.08 5.33 3.28
CA ILE A 173 4.70 5.02 3.61
C ILE A 173 4.62 4.83 5.13
N VAL A 174 3.70 5.55 5.77
CA VAL A 174 3.36 5.39 7.18
C VAL A 174 1.90 5.00 7.28
N LEU A 175 1.62 3.89 7.95
CA LEU A 175 0.27 3.39 8.21
C LEU A 175 0.13 3.07 9.70
N SER A 176 -0.76 3.76 10.40
CA SER A 176 -1.19 3.40 11.74
C SER A 176 -2.71 3.45 11.83
N SER A 177 -3.26 3.11 13.00
CA SER A 177 -4.70 3.24 13.25
C SER A 177 -5.19 4.70 13.20
N ARG A 178 -4.32 5.67 13.48
CA ARG A 178 -4.66 7.11 13.65
C ARG A 178 -4.03 8.04 12.61
N TYR A 179 -3.04 7.56 11.87
CA TYR A 179 -2.32 8.33 10.89
C TYR A 179 -2.05 7.47 9.65
N CYS A 180 -2.17 8.07 8.47
CA CYS A 180 -1.70 7.47 7.24
C CYS A 180 -1.20 8.55 6.30
N ALA A 181 0.00 8.34 5.77
CA ALA A 181 0.58 9.20 4.76
C ALA A 181 1.54 8.42 3.88
N MET A 182 1.66 8.86 2.64
CA MET A 182 2.67 8.39 1.72
C MET A 182 3.28 9.57 1.00
N LEU A 183 4.60 9.58 0.94
CA LEU A 183 5.36 10.29 -0.07
C LEU A 183 5.90 9.25 -1.05
N CYS A 184 5.68 9.42 -2.34
CA CYS A 184 6.35 8.66 -3.38
C CYS A 184 6.88 9.62 -4.45
N ALA A 185 8.08 9.36 -4.95
CA ALA A 185 8.76 10.21 -5.91
C ALA A 185 9.58 9.38 -6.91
N ARG A 186 9.74 9.93 -8.11
CA ARG A 186 10.54 9.35 -9.19
C ARG A 186 11.41 10.45 -9.83
N GLU A 187 12.66 10.14 -10.14
CA GLU A 187 13.55 11.09 -10.82
C GLU A 187 13.12 11.27 -12.28
N VAL A 188 13.07 12.52 -12.74
CA VAL A 188 12.78 12.88 -14.13
C VAL A 188 14.09 12.93 -14.91
N ILE A 189 14.37 11.90 -15.69
CA ILE A 189 15.67 11.72 -16.39
C ILE A 189 15.76 12.58 -17.67
N ASP A 190 14.61 12.99 -18.24
CA ASP A 190 14.53 13.44 -19.65
C ASP A 190 14.39 14.97 -19.84
N GLN A 191 14.74 15.79 -18.83
CA GLN A 191 14.68 17.25 -18.95
C GLN A 191 16.07 17.89 -18.96
N PRO A 192 16.39 18.78 -19.93
CA PRO A 192 17.70 19.45 -20.03
C PRO A 192 17.87 20.60 -19.02
N ILE A 193 17.32 20.45 -17.82
CA ILE A 193 17.36 21.46 -16.76
C ILE A 193 18.56 21.16 -15.85
N PRO A 194 19.34 22.17 -15.43
CA PRO A 194 20.39 21.97 -14.43
C PRO A 194 19.77 21.58 -13.06
N GLY A 195 20.12 20.40 -12.56
CA GLY A 195 19.72 19.90 -11.24
C GLY A 195 18.70 18.75 -11.31
N ARG A 196 18.87 17.76 -10.44
CA ARG A 196 17.98 16.58 -10.36
C ARG A 196 16.56 17.01 -10.00
N ARG A 197 15.62 16.77 -10.91
CA ARG A 197 14.18 17.02 -10.71
C ARG A 197 13.46 15.72 -10.43
N PHE A 198 12.45 15.81 -9.56
CA PHE A 198 11.63 14.69 -9.17
C PHE A 198 10.17 15.05 -9.39
N GLU A 199 9.41 14.10 -9.90
CA GLU A 199 7.98 14.11 -9.76
C GLU A 199 7.60 13.34 -8.49
N PHE A 200 6.66 13.87 -7.72
CA PHE A 200 6.25 13.28 -6.46
C PHE A 200 4.76 13.45 -6.19
N ILE A 201 4.26 12.59 -5.32
CA ILE A 201 2.91 12.66 -4.74
C ILE A 201 3.06 12.52 -3.24
N LEU A 202 2.48 13.46 -2.50
CA LEU A 202 2.29 13.39 -1.06
C LEU A 202 0.78 13.28 -0.81
N THR A 203 0.35 12.19 -0.19
CA THR A 203 -1.07 11.91 0.04
C THR A 203 -1.31 11.39 1.44
N HIS A 204 -2.48 11.72 1.98
CA HIS A 204 -3.01 11.19 3.24
C HIS A 204 -4.29 10.37 3.02
N ASP A 205 -4.66 10.12 1.75
CA ASP A 205 -5.80 9.28 1.41
C ASP A 205 -5.51 7.84 1.83
N ARG A 206 -6.24 7.35 2.84
CA ARG A 206 -5.98 6.03 3.42
C ARG A 206 -6.15 4.90 2.42
N GLY A 207 -7.11 5.01 1.50
CA GLY A 207 -7.35 4.01 0.46
C GLY A 207 -6.15 3.91 -0.46
N LEU A 208 -5.67 5.05 -0.96
CA LEU A 208 -4.51 5.11 -1.85
C LEU A 208 -3.22 4.68 -1.17
N VAL A 209 -2.96 5.17 0.05
CA VAL A 209 -1.79 4.78 0.86
C VAL A 209 -1.80 3.28 1.10
N THR A 210 -2.97 2.68 1.40
CA THR A 210 -3.08 1.23 1.64
C THR A 210 -2.81 0.43 0.37
N ARG A 211 -3.40 0.81 -0.78
CA ARG A 211 -3.13 0.15 -2.07
C ARG A 211 -1.65 0.19 -2.43
N ALA A 212 -1.02 1.36 -2.26
CA ALA A 212 0.41 1.52 -2.49
C ALA A 212 1.25 0.69 -1.52
N ALA A 213 0.88 0.64 -0.24
CA ALA A 213 1.56 -0.18 0.77
C ALA A 213 1.50 -1.68 0.46
N ILE A 214 0.38 -2.17 -0.11
CA ILE A 214 0.24 -3.59 -0.51
C ILE A 214 1.27 -3.96 -1.59
N THR A 215 1.64 -3.04 -2.49
CA THR A 215 2.69 -3.31 -3.51
C THR A 215 4.04 -3.66 -2.89
N LEU A 216 4.37 -3.04 -1.76
CA LEU A 216 5.59 -3.31 -1.00
C LEU A 216 5.40 -4.52 -0.08
N ALA A 217 4.27 -4.60 0.63
CA ALA A 217 4.00 -5.71 1.55
C ALA A 217 3.98 -7.08 0.87
N ASN A 218 3.59 -7.16 -0.41
CA ASN A 218 3.64 -8.38 -1.21
C ASN A 218 5.08 -8.86 -1.52
N ARG A 219 6.09 -8.06 -1.21
CA ARG A 219 7.52 -8.34 -1.40
C ARG A 219 8.25 -8.69 -0.08
N LEU A 220 7.54 -8.70 1.06
CA LEU A 220 8.06 -9.15 2.36
C LEU A 220 8.20 -10.67 2.42
#